data_AF-A0A8B4TRJ3-F1
#
_entry.id   AF-A0A8B4TRJ3-F1
#
_cell.length_a   1.000
_cell.length_b   1.000
_cell.length_c   1.000
_cell.angle_alpha   90.00
_cell.angle_beta   90.00
_cell.angle_gamma   90.00
#
_symmetry.space_group_name_H-M   'P 1'
#
loop_
_entity.id
_entity.type
_entity.pdbx_description
1 polymer ?
#
loop_
_entity_poly.entity_id
_entity_poly.type
_entity_poly.pdbx_seq_one_letter_code
_entity_poly.pdbx_strand_id
1 'polypeptide(L)'
;MRLSTAVLALSCALATLTGCTSSKSSPERHAYAFVAHRSDFVGGNFTVNRQENYRLNLPTFKAMYARGQQDKAAGMSESDARRTAEAIKQQAAQGTRTEHAFTGNASDKWDNAMENKDAVLFGNELSGAYLDGYLGVK
;
A
#
# COMPACT_ATOMS: atom_id res chain seq x y z
N MET A 1 48.14 28.94 25.87
CA MET A 1 47.03 28.83 24.90
C MET A 1 46.89 27.37 24.47
N ARG A 2 45.93 26.64 25.05
CA ARG A 2 45.60 25.25 24.71
C ARG A 2 44.08 25.13 24.72
N LEU A 3 43.42 25.52 23.63
CA LEU A 3 41.97 25.34 23.43
C LEU A 3 41.67 25.61 21.94
N SER A 4 42.16 24.77 21.03
CA SER A 4 41.81 24.96 19.60
C SER A 4 41.69 23.69 18.76
N THR A 5 42.03 22.50 19.28
CA THR A 5 42.00 21.28 18.45
C THR A 5 40.95 20.25 18.85
N ALA A 6 40.37 20.33 20.06
CA ALA A 6 39.39 19.34 20.52
C ALA A 6 37.95 19.57 19.99
N VAL A 7 37.63 20.77 19.52
CA VAL A 7 36.25 21.13 19.13
C VAL A 7 35.92 20.70 17.68
N LEU A 8 36.94 20.54 16.82
CA LEU A 8 36.75 20.20 15.40
C LEU A 8 36.48 18.72 15.13
N ALA A 9 36.74 17.82 16.08
CA ALA A 9 36.45 16.39 15.94
C ALA A 9 35.01 16.03 16.36
N LEU A 10 34.32 16.92 17.08
CA LEU A 10 32.98 16.63 17.63
C LEU A 10 31.83 17.05 16.69
N SER A 11 32.10 17.86 15.67
CA SER A 11 31.09 18.35 14.73
C SER A 11 30.79 17.39 13.58
N CYS A 12 31.62 16.36 13.36
CA CYS A 12 31.45 15.44 12.23
C CYS A 12 30.66 14.15 12.56
N ALA A 13 30.26 13.95 13.82
CA ALA A 13 29.57 12.73 14.27
C ALA A 13 28.04 12.86 14.34
N LEU A 14 27.47 14.04 14.11
CA LEU A 14 26.03 14.29 14.21
C LEU A 14 25.27 14.21 12.87
N ALA A 15 25.96 13.94 11.76
CA ALA A 15 25.36 13.88 10.42
C ALA A 15 24.99 12.47 9.93
N THR A 16 25.26 11.40 10.70
CA THR A 16 25.09 10.01 10.21
C THR A 16 23.95 9.24 10.86
N LEU A 17 23.03 9.91 11.56
CA LEU A 17 21.77 9.31 12.04
C LEU A 17 20.56 9.70 11.18
N THR A 18 20.77 10.00 9.89
CA THR A 18 19.72 9.73 8.89
C THR A 18 19.66 8.22 8.72
N GLY A 19 19.10 7.54 9.73
CA GLY A 19 18.75 6.13 9.60
C GLY A 19 18.01 5.97 8.29
N CYS A 20 18.48 5.03 7.46
CA CYS A 20 17.93 4.70 6.16
C CYS A 20 16.45 4.33 6.32
N THR A 21 15.56 5.33 6.37
CA THR A 21 14.17 5.11 6.07
C THR A 21 14.20 4.61 4.63
N SER A 22 13.79 3.37 4.40
CA SER A 22 13.52 2.90 3.05
C SER A 22 12.69 4.00 2.39
N SER A 23 13.26 4.71 1.41
CA SER A 23 12.80 6.01 0.89
C SER A 23 11.52 5.94 0.07
N LYS A 24 10.66 4.97 0.36
CA LYS A 24 9.38 4.74 -0.25
C LYS A 24 8.38 5.75 0.30
N SER A 25 7.75 6.46 -0.61
CA SER A 25 6.55 7.24 -0.33
C SER A 25 5.45 6.34 0.25
N SER A 26 4.48 6.93 0.95
CA SER A 26 3.32 6.22 1.50
C SER A 26 2.66 5.24 0.51
N PRO A 27 2.28 5.65 -0.73
CA PRO A 27 1.69 4.72 -1.67
C PRO A 27 2.64 3.57 -2.06
N GLU A 28 3.95 3.80 -2.07
CA GLU A 28 4.94 2.75 -2.32
C GLU A 28 5.09 1.80 -1.13
N ARG A 29 4.95 2.29 0.11
CA ARG A 29 4.94 1.44 1.32
C ARG A 29 3.71 0.55 1.35
N HIS A 30 2.52 1.09 1.09
CA HIS A 30 1.28 0.31 1.05
C HIS A 30 1.28 -0.72 -0.09
N ALA A 31 1.73 -0.33 -1.29
CA ALA A 31 1.88 -1.26 -2.41
C ALA A 31 2.87 -2.39 -2.11
N TYR A 32 4.01 -2.06 -1.47
CA TYR A 32 4.99 -3.05 -1.06
C TYR A 32 4.44 -3.96 0.04
N ALA A 33 3.76 -3.41 1.05
CA ALA A 33 3.17 -4.16 2.15
C ALA A 33 2.15 -5.18 1.64
N PHE A 34 1.26 -4.80 0.73
CA PHE A 34 0.32 -5.72 0.10
C PHE A 34 1.05 -6.88 -0.60
N VAL A 35 2.00 -6.57 -1.49
CA VAL A 35 2.69 -7.60 -2.29
C VAL A 35 3.63 -8.46 -1.45
N ALA A 36 4.16 -7.95 -0.35
CA ALA A 36 5.03 -8.69 0.55
C ALA A 36 4.26 -9.71 1.42
N HIS A 37 2.99 -9.44 1.74
CA HIS A 37 2.21 -10.24 2.69
C HIS A 37 1.03 -11.00 2.08
N ARG A 38 0.72 -10.77 0.81
CA ARG A 38 -0.26 -11.58 0.09
C ARG A 38 0.24 -13.01 -0.12
N SER A 39 -0.68 -13.93 -0.39
CA SER A 39 -0.39 -15.32 -0.71
C SER A 39 0.45 -15.43 -1.99
N ASP A 40 1.50 -16.25 -1.96
CA ASP A 40 2.19 -16.69 -3.19
C ASP A 40 1.42 -17.81 -3.90
N PHE A 41 0.37 -18.35 -3.28
CA PHE A 41 -0.49 -19.40 -3.84
C PHE A 41 -1.72 -18.76 -4.47
N VAL A 42 -1.66 -18.51 -5.78
CA VAL A 42 -2.80 -17.99 -6.56
C VAL A 42 -3.10 -18.99 -7.67
N GLY A 43 -4.33 -19.50 -7.72
CA GLY A 43 -4.74 -20.44 -8.77
C GLY A 43 -3.91 -21.72 -8.83
N GLY A 44 -3.43 -22.22 -7.68
CA GLY A 44 -2.66 -23.47 -7.61
C GLY A 44 -1.16 -23.34 -7.91
N ASN A 45 -0.66 -22.12 -8.17
CA ASN A 45 0.74 -21.87 -8.51
C ASN A 45 1.45 -21.08 -7.39
N PHE A 46 2.68 -21.49 -7.06
CA PHE A 46 3.56 -20.87 -6.06
C PHE A 46 4.50 -19.79 -6.65
N THR A 47 4.61 -19.68 -7.97
CA THR A 47 5.56 -18.76 -8.62
C THR A 47 4.91 -17.42 -8.94
N VAL A 48 4.71 -16.57 -7.93
CA VAL A 48 4.23 -15.20 -8.14
C VAL A 48 5.43 -14.25 -8.22
N ASN A 49 5.59 -13.54 -9.35
CA ASN A 49 6.60 -12.49 -9.47
C ASN A 49 6.16 -11.26 -8.66
N ARG A 50 6.74 -11.10 -7.46
CA ARG A 50 6.43 -10.00 -6.54
C ARG A 50 6.80 -8.63 -7.11
N GLN A 51 7.93 -8.50 -7.79
CA GLN A 51 8.34 -7.22 -8.36
C GLN A 51 7.35 -6.74 -9.43
N GLU A 52 6.91 -7.64 -10.31
CA GLU A 52 5.92 -7.31 -11.32
C GLU A 52 4.56 -7.01 -10.70
N ASN A 53 4.15 -7.76 -9.67
CA ASN A 53 2.92 -7.46 -8.93
C ASN A 53 2.97 -6.08 -8.26
N TYR A 54 4.11 -5.70 -7.69
CA TYR A 54 4.30 -4.36 -7.14
C TYR A 54 4.15 -3.30 -8.23
N ARG A 55 4.79 -3.48 -9.39
CA ARG A 55 4.70 -2.55 -10.51
C ARG A 55 3.26 -2.39 -11.01
N LEU A 56 2.49 -3.48 -11.07
CA LEU A 56 1.10 -3.48 -11.51
C LEU A 56 0.15 -2.83 -10.51
N ASN A 57 0.37 -2.99 -9.20
CA ASN A 57 -0.52 -2.45 -8.17
C ASN A 57 -0.19 -1.01 -7.75
N LEU A 58 1.07 -0.58 -7.89
CA LEU A 58 1.51 0.75 -7.46
C LEU A 58 0.67 1.92 -8.01
N PRO A 59 0.24 1.94 -9.29
CA PRO A 59 -0.64 3.00 -9.80
C PRO A 59 -1.95 3.14 -9.02
N THR A 60 -2.56 2.02 -8.59
CA THR A 60 -3.79 2.03 -7.80
C THR A 60 -3.58 2.67 -6.42
N PHE A 61 -2.47 2.32 -5.75
CA PHE A 61 -2.11 2.94 -4.46
C PHE A 61 -1.82 4.43 -4.60
N LYS A 62 -1.12 4.85 -5.67
CA LYS A 62 -0.90 6.27 -5.97
C LYS A 62 -2.21 7.02 -6.23
N ALA A 63 -3.16 6.41 -6.93
CA ALA A 63 -4.46 7.00 -7.18
C ALA A 63 -5.29 7.17 -5.89
N MET A 64 -5.27 6.19 -4.97
CA MET A 64 -5.94 6.32 -3.68
C MET A 64 -5.32 7.41 -2.80
N TYR A 65 -3.99 7.48 -2.75
CA TYR A 65 -3.29 8.56 -2.06
C TYR A 65 -3.67 9.94 -2.62
N ALA A 66 -3.63 10.11 -3.94
CA ALA A 66 -4.03 11.35 -4.60
C ALA A 66 -5.51 11.69 -4.33
N ARG A 67 -6.40 10.69 -4.26
CA ARG A 67 -7.79 10.90 -3.89
C ARG A 67 -7.95 11.42 -2.47
N GLY A 68 -7.19 10.89 -1.50
CA GLY A 68 -7.16 11.43 -0.14
C GLY A 68 -6.74 12.90 -0.10
N GLN A 69 -5.70 13.25 -0.86
CA GLN A 69 -5.25 14.65 -0.99
C GLN A 69 -6.33 15.56 -1.59
N GLN A 70 -7.04 15.09 -2.62
CA GLN A 70 -8.13 15.82 -3.26
C GLN A 70 -9.30 16.04 -2.30
N ASP A 71 -9.72 15.01 -1.58
CA ASP A 71 -10.81 15.11 -0.61
C ASP A 71 -10.45 16.09 0.53
N LYS A 72 -9.19 16.08 0.99
CA LYS A 72 -8.68 17.06 1.95
C LYS A 72 -8.72 18.49 1.39
N ALA A 73 -8.28 18.68 0.16
CA ALA A 73 -8.31 19.98 -0.52
C ALA A 73 -9.73 20.49 -0.77
N ALA A 74 -10.70 19.58 -0.94
CA ALA A 74 -12.12 19.89 -1.08
C ALA A 74 -12.81 20.25 0.26
N GLY A 75 -12.09 20.23 1.38
CA GLY A 75 -12.62 20.57 2.69
C GLY A 75 -13.44 19.46 3.36
N MET A 76 -13.29 18.21 2.90
CA MET A 76 -13.90 17.06 3.57
C MET A 76 -13.45 17.01 5.04
N SER A 77 -14.36 16.61 5.94
CA SER A 77 -14.01 16.43 7.34
C SER A 77 -13.24 15.12 7.56
N GLU A 78 -12.42 15.05 8.62
CA GLU A 78 -11.68 13.82 8.91
C GLU A 78 -12.59 12.63 9.23
N SER A 79 -13.74 12.87 9.86
CA SER A 79 -14.70 11.80 10.12
C SER A 79 -15.30 11.25 8.83
N ASP A 80 -15.57 12.09 7.83
CA ASP A 80 -16.03 11.66 6.51
C ASP A 80 -14.94 10.90 5.76
N ALA A 81 -13.69 11.37 5.81
CA ALA A 81 -12.55 10.66 5.23
C ALA A 81 -12.38 9.26 5.86
N ARG A 82 -12.53 9.13 7.18
CA ARG A 82 -12.51 7.82 7.86
C ARG A 82 -13.66 6.91 7.41
N ARG A 83 -14.85 7.46 7.13
CA ARG A 83 -15.97 6.68 6.56
C ARG A 83 -15.66 6.23 5.12
N THR A 84 -15.08 7.10 4.30
CA THR A 84 -14.59 6.73 2.96
C THR A 84 -13.54 5.62 3.03
N ALA A 85 -12.57 5.74 3.95
CA ALA A 85 -11.54 4.75 4.16
C ALA A 85 -12.11 3.39 4.55
N GLU A 86 -13.16 3.35 5.38
CA GLU A 86 -13.85 2.11 5.71
C GLU A 86 -14.61 1.53 4.50
N ALA A 87 -15.29 2.38 3.73
CA ALA A 87 -15.96 1.95 2.50
C ALA A 87 -14.99 1.33 1.48
N ILE A 88 -13.76 1.85 1.36
CA ILE A 88 -12.70 1.28 0.51
C ILE A 88 -12.36 -0.16 0.93
N LYS A 89 -12.24 -0.43 2.24
CA LYS A 89 -11.98 -1.80 2.73
C LYS A 89 -13.10 -2.75 2.35
N GLN A 90 -14.35 -2.33 2.59
CA GLN A 90 -15.53 -3.13 2.30
C GLN A 90 -15.67 -3.42 0.80
N GLN A 91 -15.43 -2.41 -0.04
CA GLN A 91 -15.48 -2.56 -1.50
C GLN A 91 -14.40 -3.52 -2.02
N ALA A 92 -13.18 -3.45 -1.50
CA ALA A 92 -12.11 -4.39 -1.88
C ALA A 92 -12.46 -5.83 -1.49
N ALA A 93 -13.02 -6.05 -0.30
CA ALA A 93 -13.44 -7.38 0.14
C ALA A 93 -14.59 -7.97 -0.72
N GLN A 94 -15.45 -7.11 -1.28
CA GLN A 94 -16.59 -7.53 -2.11
C GLN A 94 -16.24 -7.68 -3.59
N GLY A 95 -15.50 -6.73 -4.16
CA GLY A 95 -15.20 -6.63 -5.61
C GLY A 95 -14.17 -7.64 -6.12
N THR A 96 -13.51 -8.37 -5.22
CA THR A 96 -12.50 -9.36 -5.60
C THR A 96 -13.09 -10.75 -5.88
N ARG A 97 -14.40 -10.91 -5.72
CA ARG A 97 -15.17 -12.08 -6.15
C ARG A 97 -15.67 -11.84 -7.58
N THR A 98 -14.85 -12.14 -8.57
CA THR A 98 -15.28 -12.14 -9.97
C THR A 98 -15.56 -13.57 -10.41
N GLU A 99 -16.84 -13.90 -10.66
CA GLU A 99 -17.22 -15.18 -11.26
C GLU A 99 -16.84 -15.18 -12.75
N HIS A 100 -15.64 -15.66 -13.09
CA HIS A 100 -15.28 -15.93 -14.47
C HIS A 100 -15.58 -17.39 -14.81
N ALA A 101 -16.68 -17.63 -15.52
CA ALA A 101 -16.85 -18.87 -16.28
C ALA A 101 -16.04 -18.73 -17.59
N PHE A 102 -14.89 -19.40 -17.68
CA PHE A 102 -14.23 -19.59 -18.96
C PHE A 102 -14.95 -20.71 -19.71
N THR A 103 -15.30 -20.45 -20.96
CA THR A 103 -16.11 -21.29 -21.83
C THR A 103 -15.64 -22.75 -21.90
N GLY A 104 -16.57 -23.70 -21.72
CA GLY A 104 -16.41 -25.10 -22.18
C GLY A 104 -17.13 -26.16 -21.33
N ASN A 105 -17.17 -26.00 -20.01
CA ASN A 105 -17.80 -26.97 -19.10
C ASN A 105 -18.31 -26.27 -17.84
N ALA A 106 -19.63 -26.27 -17.62
CA ALA A 106 -20.25 -25.62 -16.47
C ALA A 106 -19.92 -26.30 -15.12
N SER A 107 -19.28 -27.49 -15.17
CA SER A 107 -18.86 -28.26 -14.00
C SER A 107 -17.44 -27.95 -13.52
N ASP A 108 -16.61 -27.28 -14.34
CA ASP A 108 -15.23 -26.93 -14.00
C ASP A 108 -15.16 -25.49 -13.47
N LYS A 109 -15.65 -25.28 -12.24
CA LYS A 109 -15.53 -23.98 -11.57
C LYS A 109 -14.17 -23.88 -10.89
N TRP A 110 -13.20 -23.24 -11.54
CA TRP A 110 -12.03 -22.70 -10.85
C TRP A 110 -12.33 -21.27 -10.42
N ASP A 111 -12.41 -21.03 -9.11
CA ASP A 111 -12.56 -19.69 -8.56
C ASP A 111 -11.24 -18.92 -8.78
N ASN A 112 -11.26 -17.95 -9.72
CA ASN A 112 -10.15 -17.01 -9.93
C ASN A 112 -10.27 -15.77 -9.02
N ALA A 113 -11.08 -15.82 -7.97
CA ALA A 113 -11.06 -14.80 -6.94
C ALA A 113 -9.71 -14.81 -6.22
N MET A 114 -9.21 -13.60 -5.94
CA MET A 114 -8.13 -13.44 -4.96
C MET A 114 -8.58 -14.07 -3.64
N GLU A 115 -7.67 -14.76 -2.96
CA GLU A 115 -7.98 -15.36 -1.67
C GLU A 115 -8.56 -14.30 -0.73
N ASN A 116 -9.56 -14.65 0.07
CA ASN A 116 -10.27 -13.70 0.92
C ASN A 116 -9.31 -12.88 1.81
N LYS A 117 -8.27 -13.51 2.37
CA LYS A 117 -7.23 -12.82 3.16
C LYS A 117 -6.47 -11.76 2.35
N ASP A 118 -6.20 -12.02 1.07
CA ASP A 118 -5.46 -11.13 0.19
C ASP A 118 -6.37 -9.96 -0.23
N ALA A 119 -7.66 -10.21 -0.45
CA ALA A 119 -8.65 -9.16 -0.72
C ALA A 119 -8.82 -8.21 0.49
N VAL A 120 -8.87 -8.78 1.70
CA VAL A 120 -8.91 -8.00 2.95
C VAL A 120 -7.61 -7.19 3.12
N LEU A 121 -6.45 -7.80 2.90
CA LEU A 121 -5.16 -7.11 2.94
C LEU A 121 -5.11 -5.96 1.93
N PHE A 122 -5.54 -6.20 0.69
CA PHE A 122 -5.59 -5.19 -0.36
C PHE A 122 -6.47 -4.00 0.05
N GLY A 123 -7.66 -4.26 0.59
CA GLY A 123 -8.55 -3.23 1.10
C GLY A 123 -7.96 -2.41 2.24
N ASN A 124 -7.28 -3.07 3.19
CA ASN A 124 -6.62 -2.41 4.31
C ASN A 124 -5.50 -1.47 3.84
N GLU A 125 -4.65 -1.93 2.93
CA GLU A 125 -3.55 -1.12 2.41
C GLU A 125 -4.06 0.03 1.53
N LEU A 126 -5.12 -0.17 0.74
CA LEU A 126 -5.74 0.92 -0.06
C LEU A 126 -6.37 1.99 0.83
N SER A 127 -7.07 1.56 1.88
CA SER A 127 -7.65 2.44 2.90
C SER A 127 -6.57 3.23 3.63
N GLY A 128 -5.45 2.58 3.96
CA GLY A 128 -4.26 3.23 4.52
C GLY A 128 -3.69 4.29 3.59
N ALA A 129 -3.44 3.95 2.32
CA ALA A 129 -2.90 4.90 1.34
C ALA A 129 -3.81 6.12 1.14
N TYR A 130 -5.13 5.91 1.12
CA TYR A 130 -6.11 7.01 1.07
C TYR A 130 -6.00 7.92 2.30
N LEU A 131 -6.00 7.36 3.51
CA LEU A 131 -5.90 8.14 4.74
C LEU A 131 -4.56 8.88 4.86
N ASP A 132 -3.47 8.24 4.46
CA ASP A 132 -2.15 8.86 4.41
C ASP A 132 -2.16 10.07 3.46
N GLY A 133 -2.80 9.94 2.30
CA GLY A 133 -2.99 11.06 1.36
C GLY A 133 -3.81 12.20 1.97
N TYR A 134 -4.89 11.85 2.65
CA TYR A 134 -5.78 12.82 3.32
C TYR A 134 -5.09 13.54 4.49
N LEU A 135 -4.28 12.83 5.28
CA LEU A 135 -3.57 13.34 6.44
C LEU A 135 -2.19 13.96 6.11
N GLY A 136 -1.74 13.84 4.85
CA GLY A 136 -0.46 14.37 4.41
C GLY A 136 0.76 13.57 4.86
N VAL A 137 0.58 12.28 5.17
CA VAL A 137 1.67 11.35 5.48
C VAL A 137 2.47 11.11 4.20
N LYS A 138 3.80 11.24 4.28
CA LYS A 138 4.71 11.08 3.13
C LYS A 138 5.19 9.67 2.97
#